data_AF-A0A424Z464-F1
#
_entry.id   AF-A0A424Z464-F1
#
_cell.length_a   1.000
_cell.length_b   1.000
_cell.length_c   1.000
_cell.angle_alpha   90.00
_cell.angle_beta   90.00
_cell.angle_gamma   90.00
#
_symmetry.space_group_name_H-M   'P 1'
#
loop_
_entity.id
_entity.type
_entity.pdbx_description
1 polymer ?
#
loop_
_entity_poly.entity_id
_entity_poly.type
_entity_poly.pdbx_seq_one_letter_code
_entity_poly.pdbx_strand_id
1 'polypeptide(L)' 'MTMKYIEYYLSILTFFLVLAIAYLIGNALNITWLMFYSFASTSTSGFVFEAGISWIPIIFALIISYIAWKYEFTRLYY' A
#
# COMPACT_ATOMS: atom_id res chain seq x y z
N MET A 1 -1.74 -31.57 1.43
CA MET A 1 -0.75 -30.62 2.01
C MET A 1 -1.51 -29.35 2.35
N THR A 2 -2.02 -29.26 3.57
CA THR A 2 -2.77 -28.09 4.05
C THR A 2 -1.80 -26.91 4.06
N MET A 3 -2.01 -25.92 3.19
CA MET A 3 -1.11 -24.78 3.06
C MET A 3 -1.23 -23.87 4.28
N LYS A 4 -0.53 -24.24 5.36
CA LYS A 4 -0.47 -23.51 6.63
C LYS A 4 -0.09 -22.02 6.49
N TYR A 5 0.43 -21.63 5.33
CA TYR A 5 0.90 -20.28 5.05
C TYR A 5 -0.02 -19.45 4.14
N ILE A 6 -1.13 -20.02 3.64
CA ILE A 6 -1.99 -19.38 2.65
C ILE A 6 -2.56 -18.04 3.16
N GLU A 7 -2.87 -17.96 4.44
CA GLU A 7 -3.42 -16.77 5.09
C GLU A 7 -2.41 -15.60 5.12
N TYR A 8 -1.12 -15.89 5.28
CA TYR A 8 -0.07 -14.88 5.23
C TYR A 8 0.15 -14.38 3.79
N TYR A 9 0.11 -15.29 2.80
CA TYR A 9 0.19 -14.90 1.39
C TYR A 9 -1.00 -14.02 0.98
N LEU A 10 -2.21 -14.34 1.44
CA LEU A 10 -3.40 -13.52 1.24
C LEU A 10 -3.27 -12.14 1.89
N SER A 11 -2.73 -12.06 3.11
CA SER A 11 -2.49 -10.77 3.78
C SER A 11 -1.51 -9.89 3.00
N ILE A 12 -0.38 -10.47 2.57
CA ILE A 12 0.63 -9.75 1.77
C ILE A 12 0.05 -9.31 0.42
N LEU A 13 -0.71 -10.18 -0.24
CA LEU A 13 -1.37 -9.84 -1.50
C LEU A 13 -2.36 -8.68 -1.31
N THR A 14 -3.16 -8.73 -0.24
CA THR A 14 -4.13 -7.68 0.10
C THR A 14 -3.42 -6.35 0.37
N PHE A 15 -2.26 -6.37 1.02
CA PHE A 15 -1.46 -5.17 1.26
C PHE A 15 -1.10 -4.46 -0.04
N PHE A 16 -0.48 -5.17 -0.98
CA PHE A 16 -0.10 -4.58 -2.27
C PHE A 16 -1.32 -4.16 -3.10
N LEU A 17 -2.41 -4.93 -3.04
CA LEU A 17 -3.64 -4.61 -3.76
C LEU A 17 -4.29 -3.31 -3.24
N VAL A 18 -4.37 -3.14 -1.91
CA VAL A 18 -4.88 -1.91 -1.30
C VAL A 18 -4.00 -0.72 -1.63
N LEU A 19 -2.67 -0.91 -1.66
CA LEU A 19 -1.72 0.14 -2.03
C LEU A 19 -1.90 0.57 -3.50
N ALA A 20 -2.10 -0.40 -4.40
CA ALA A 20 -2.39 -0.14 -5.80
C ALA A 20 -3.72 0.60 -5.99
N ILE A 21 -4.77 0.17 -5.28
CA ILE A 21 -6.09 0.83 -5.31
C ILE A 21 -5.99 2.25 -4.75
N ALA A 22 -5.31 2.45 -3.62
CA ALA A 22 -5.10 3.75 -3.00
C ALA A 22 -4.39 4.71 -3.97
N TYR A 23 -3.34 4.24 -4.64
CA TYR A 23 -2.64 5.01 -5.68
C TYR A 23 -3.57 5.36 -6.86
N LEU A 24 -4.33 4.39 -7.38
CA LEU A 24 -5.27 4.62 -8.47
C LEU A 24 -6.37 5.63 -8.10
N ILE A 25 -6.92 5.55 -6.88
CA ILE A 25 -7.89 6.51 -6.35
C ILE A 25 -7.23 7.89 -6.21
N GLY A 26 -6.02 7.94 -5.63
CA GLY A 26 -5.25 9.17 -5.48
C GLY A 26 -5.02 9.86 -6.83
N ASN A 27 -4.68 9.08 -7.86
CA ASN A 27 -4.48 9.56 -9.21
C ASN A 27 -5.80 10.03 -9.87
N ALA A 28 -6.87 9.24 -9.76
CA ALA A 28 -8.17 9.58 -10.35
C ALA A 28 -8.80 10.84 -9.73
N LEU A 29 -8.61 11.05 -8.43
CA LEU A 29 -9.18 12.19 -7.69
C LEU A 29 -8.19 13.33 -7.45
N ASN A 30 -6.97 13.27 -8.01
CA ASN A 30 -5.87 14.22 -7.76
C ASN A 30 -5.57 14.43 -6.25
N ILE A 31 -5.72 13.38 -5.43
CA ILE A 31 -5.39 13.43 -4.01
C ILE A 31 -3.89 13.11 -3.87
N THR A 32 -3.08 14.17 -3.79
CA THR A 32 -1.62 14.06 -3.64
C THR A 32 -1.22 13.14 -2.50
N TRP A 33 -1.92 13.17 -1.37
CA TRP A 33 -1.58 12.40 -0.18
C TRP A 33 -1.75 10.88 -0.32
N LEU A 34 -2.43 10.41 -1.36
CA LEU A 34 -2.59 8.99 -1.69
C LEU A 34 -1.64 8.53 -2.81
N MET A 35 -0.87 9.46 -3.39
CA MET A 35 0.05 9.20 -4.48
C MET A 35 1.51 9.23 -4.00
N PHE A 36 2.38 8.59 -4.78
CA PHE A 36 3.81 8.80 -4.69
C PHE A 36 4.16 10.09 -5.44
N TYR A 37 4.88 11.00 -4.80
CA TYR A 37 5.30 12.26 -5.43
C TYR A 37 6.79 12.20 -5.75
N SER A 38 7.13 12.39 -7.02
CA SER A 38 8.48 12.66 -7.46
C SER A 38 8.62 14.15 -7.73
N PHE A 39 9.39 14.86 -6.90
CA PHE A 39 9.80 16.22 -7.23
C PHE A 39 11.15 16.15 -7.94
N ALA A 40 11.15 16.48 -9.23
CA ALA A 40 12.38 16.75 -9.98
C ALA A 40 12.49 18.27 -10.09
N SER A 41 13.33 18.89 -9.26
CA SER A 41 13.67 20.31 -9.43
C SER A 41 15.02 20.41 -10.11
N THR A 42 15.04 21.01 -11.30
CA THR A 42 16.29 21.35 -11.99
C THR A 42 16.86 22.58 -11.29
N SER A 43 17.62 22.38 -10.22
CA SER A 43 18.33 23.47 -9.55
C SER A 43 19.53 23.90 -10.40
N THR A 44 19.87 25.19 -10.36
CA THR A 44 21.03 25.78 -11.07
C THR A 44 22.37 25.12 -10.67
N SER A 45 22.39 24.34 -9.58
CA SER A 45 23.55 23.63 -9.04
C SER A 45 23.59 22.12 -9.32
N GLY A 46 22.58 21.55 -10.01
CA GLY A 46 22.53 20.11 -10.30
C GLY A 46 21.13 19.51 -10.19
N PHE A 47 20.97 18.30 -10.72
CA PHE A 47 19.73 17.53 -10.69
C PHE A 47 19.50 16.95 -9.29
N VAL A 48 18.48 17.41 -8.58
CA VAL A 48 18.05 16.81 -7.31
C VAL A 48 16.76 16.05 -7.57
N PHE A 49 16.83 14.73 -7.46
CA PHE A 49 15.68 13.84 -7.55
C PHE A 49 15.23 13.46 -6.14
N GLU A 50 14.11 14.03 -5.69
CA GLU A 50 13.52 13.69 -4.40
C GLU A 50 12.26 12.83 -4.65
N ALA A 51 12.40 11.53 -4.41
CA ALA A 51 11.28 10.60 -4.40
C ALA A 51 10.67 10.60 -3.00
N GLY A 52 9.53 11.27 -2.85
CA GLY A 52 8.76 11.29 -1.62
C GLY A 52 7.67 10.23 -1.63
N ILE A 53 7.61 9.43 -0.58
CA ILE A 53 6.53 8.46 -0.38
C ILE A 53 5.58 9.01 0.69
N SER A 54 4.29 9.08 0.37
CA SER A 54 3.26 9.32 1.37
C SER A 54 3.11 8.09 2.27
N TRP A 55 3.28 8.27 3.58
CA TRP A 55 3.09 7.19 4.56
C TRP A 55 1.62 6.81 4.78
N ILE A 56 0.68 7.71 4.44
CA ILE A 56 -0.76 7.51 4.65
C ILE A 56 -1.28 6.24 3.94
N PRO A 57 -1.09 6.06 2.62
CA PRO A 57 -1.55 4.85 1.93
C PRO A 57 -0.87 3.58 2.46
N ILE A 58 0.38 3.67 2.95
CA ILE A 58 1.09 2.54 3.54
C ILE A 58 0.46 2.11 4.86
N ILE A 59 0.23 3.06 5.77
CA ILE A 59 -0.40 2.79 7.07
C ILE A 59 -1.82 2.23 6.85
N PHE A 60 -2.57 2.79 5.91
CA PHE A 60 -3.91 2.33 5.59
C PHE A 60 -3.91 0.90 5.03
N ALA A 61 -2.97 0.59 4.13
CA ALA A 61 -2.79 -0.75 3.59
C ALA A 61 -2.43 -1.77 4.69
N LEU A 62 -1.57 -1.41 5.65
CA LEU A 62 -1.23 -2.28 6.79
C LEU A 62 -2.46 -2.60 7.65
N ILE A 63 -3.27 -1.59 7.99
CA ILE A 63 -4.46 -1.77 8.83
C ILE A 63 -5.46 -2.70 8.12
N ILE A 64 -5.76 -2.46 6.84
CA ILE A 64 -6.70 -3.29 6.09
C ILE A 64 -6.19 -4.73 5.97
N SER A 65 -4.90 -4.90 5.71
CA SER A 65 -4.31 -6.24 5.55
C SER A 65 -4.32 -7.05 6.84
N TYR A 66 -4.14 -6.38 7.98
CA TYR A 66 -4.25 -7.01 9.30
C TYR A 66 -5.70 -7.42 9.61
N ILE A 67 -6.67 -6.55 9.31
CA ILE A 67 -8.09 -6.86 9.50
C ILE A 67 -8.52 -8.02 8.62
N ALA A 68 -8.12 -8.00 7.34
CA ALA A 68 -8.42 -9.08 6.38
C ALA A 68 -7.84 -10.42 6.85
N TRP A 69 -6.58 -10.42 7.30
CA TRP A 69 -5.95 -11.61 7.87
C TRP A 69 -6.68 -12.11 9.11
N LYS A 70 -7.03 -11.22 10.04
CA LYS A 70 -7.76 -11.58 11.27
C LYS A 70 -9.14 -12.19 10.95
N TYR A 71 -9.85 -11.62 9.99
CA TYR A 71 -11.16 -12.12 9.57
C TYR A 71 -11.07 -13.51 8.92
N GLU A 72 -10.10 -13.71 8.03
CA GLU A 72 -9.87 -15.02 7.41
C GLU A 72 -9.44 -16.08 8.43
N PHE A 73 -8.56 -15.73 9.37
CA PHE A 73 -8.17 -16.61 10.46
C PHE A 73 -9.39 -17.00 11.30
N THR A 74 -10.25 -16.05 11.70
CA THR A 74 -11.48 -16.39 12.43
C THR A 74 -12.40 -17.31 11.63
N ARG A 75 -12.58 -17.08 10.32
CA ARG A 75 -13.44 -17.93 9.46
C ARG A 75 -12.92 -19.37 9.30
N LEU A 76 -11.61 -19.57 9.31
CA LEU A 76 -11.02 -20.88 9.03
C LEU A 76 -10.92 -21.78 10.27
N TYR A 77 -10.91 -21.20 11.48
CA TYR A 77 -10.70 -21.95 12.73
C TYR A 77 -11.89 -21.95 13.70
N TYR A 78 -12.97 -21.21 13.41
CA TYR A 78 -14.22 -21.19 14.18
C TYR A 78 -15.43 -21.30 13.25
#